data_AF-A0A4Y3FSL2-F1
#
_entry.id   AF-A0A4Y3FSL2-F1
#
_cell.length_a   1.000
_cell.length_b   1.000
_cell.length_c   1.000
_cell.angle_alpha   90.00
_cell.angle_beta   90.00
_cell.angle_gamma   90.00
#
_symmetry.space_group_name_H-M   'P 1'
#
loop_
_entity.id
_entity.type
_entity.pdbx_description
1 polymer ?
#
loop_
_entity_poly.entity_id
_entity_poly.type
_entity_poly.pdbx_seq_one_letter_code
_entity_poly.pdbx_strand_id
1 'polypeptide(L)' 'MYRKKSEMRSKFRLYFGVLFIVFGLFGFLKMFFSHRFLDFGILLDILSILVGVLFLVKYFNESKGGFKKNTPLKE' A
#
# COMPACT_ATOMS: atom_id res chain seq x y z
N MET A 1 -13.18 10.17 22.04
CA MET A 1 -11.71 9.96 22.00
C MET A 1 -11.26 8.79 21.09
N TYR A 2 -12.13 8.17 20.27
CA TYR A 2 -11.76 7.01 19.42
C TYR A 2 -11.37 7.35 17.96
N ARG A 3 -11.70 8.55 17.48
CA ARG A 3 -11.50 8.96 16.08
C ARG A 3 -10.03 9.23 15.71
N LYS A 4 -9.21 9.71 16.66
CA LYS A 4 -7.77 9.97 16.47
C LYS A 4 -6.96 8.68 16.27
N LYS A 5 -7.37 7.57 16.91
CA LYS A 5 -6.64 6.29 16.89
C LYS A 5 -6.88 5.48 15.59
N SER A 6 -7.99 5.70 14.90
CA SER A 6 -8.22 5.10 13.56
C SER A 6 -7.49 5.87 12.47
N GLU A 7 -7.40 7.19 12.60
CA GLU A 7 -6.73 8.07 11.65
C GLU A 7 -5.21 7.82 11.61
N MET A 8 -4.57 7.65 12.78
CA MET A 8 -3.14 7.27 12.84
C MET A 8 -2.88 5.92 12.17
N ARG A 9 -3.75 4.93 12.37
CA ARG A 9 -3.62 3.61 11.73
C ARG A 9 -3.81 3.66 10.21
N SER A 10 -4.61 4.61 9.72
CA SER A 10 -4.81 4.84 8.29
C SER A 10 -3.57 5.46 7.67
N LYS A 11 -3.04 6.53 8.28
CA LYS A 11 -1.77 7.17 7.86
C LYS A 11 -0.59 6.20 7.90
N PHE A 12 -0.48 5.39 8.95
CA PHE A 12 0.58 4.39 9.09
C PHE A 12 0.55 3.35 7.98
N ARG A 13 -0.64 2.85 7.60
CA ARG A 13 -0.80 1.92 6.46
C ARG A 13 -0.42 2.54 5.12
N LEU A 14 -0.69 3.83 4.94
CA LEU A 14 -0.31 4.58 3.74
C LEU A 14 1.21 4.70 3.64
N TYR A 15 1.87 5.15 4.71
CA TYR A 15 3.34 5.25 4.75
C TYR A 15 4.02 3.90 4.52
N PHE A 16 3.54 2.83 5.16
CA PHE A 16 4.07 1.48 4.95
C PHE A 16 3.87 0.98 3.51
N GLY A 17 2.69 1.21 2.92
CA GLY A 17 2.42 0.83 1.53
C GLY A 17 3.35 1.53 0.54
N VAL A 18 3.56 2.84 0.71
CA VAL A 18 4.49 3.62 -0.13
C VAL A 18 5.93 3.14 0.05
N LEU A 19 6.35 2.87 1.30
CA LEU A 19 7.70 2.37 1.58
C LEU A 19 7.98 1.04 0.86
N PHE A 20 7.01 0.11 0.88
CA PHE A 20 7.10 -1.19 0.19
C PHE A 20 7.19 -1.06 -1.34
N ILE A 21 6.47 -0.10 -1.93
CA ILE A 21 6.53 0.18 -3.37
C ILE A 21 7.91 0.74 -3.74
N VAL A 22 8.42 1.70 -2.95
CA VAL A 22 9.74 2.29 -3.20
C VAL A 22 10.85 1.25 -3.08
N PHE A 23 10.79 0.37 -2.07
CA PHE A 23 11.75 -0.73 -1.91
C PHE A 23 11.72 -1.70 -3.10
N GLY A 24 10.52 -2.12 -3.53
CA GLY A 24 10.38 -3.02 -4.66
C GLY A 24 10.85 -2.39 -5.99
N LEU A 25 10.56 -1.10 -6.21
CA LEU A 25 11.08 -0.37 -7.37
C LEU A 25 12.62 -0.26 -7.34
N PHE A 26 13.20 -0.04 -6.16
CA PHE A 26 14.65 0.08 -6.01
C PHE A 26 15.35 -1.26 -6.26
N GLY A 27 14.78 -2.37 -5.78
CA GLY A 27 15.28 -3.71 -6.09
C GLY A 27 15.18 -4.02 -7.59
N PHE A 28 14.06 -3.66 -8.22
CA PHE A 28 13.88 -3.82 -9.67
C PHE A 28 14.90 -3.00 -10.47
N LEU A 29 15.21 -1.78 -10.04
CA LEU A 29 16.21 -0.93 -10.68
C LEU A 29 17.62 -1.52 -10.54
N LYS A 30 17.95 -2.06 -9.36
CA LYS A 30 19.22 -2.75 -9.10
C LYS A 30 19.36 -4.01 -9.95
N MET A 31 18.25 -4.69 -10.21
CA MET A 31 18.18 -5.88 -11.05
C MET A 31 18.49 -5.57 -12.52
N PHE A 32 17.97 -4.45 -13.06
CA PHE A 32 18.30 -3.98 -14.42
C PHE A 32 19.81 -3.74 -14.61
N PHE A 33 20.49 -3.26 -13.57
CA PHE A 33 21.94 -3.03 -13.59
C PHE A 33 22.77 -4.32 -13.45
N SER A 34 22.21 -5.38 -12.86
CA SER A 34 22.99 -6.57 -12.49
C SER A 34 22.92 -7.73 -13.51
N HIS A 35 22.14 -7.60 -14.60
CA HIS A 35 21.99 -8.58 -15.69
C HIS A 35 21.72 -10.06 -15.28
N ARG A 36 21.35 -10.32 -14.02
CA ARG A 36 20.94 -11.64 -13.53
C ARG A 36 19.42 -11.71 -13.45
N PHE A 37 18.82 -12.22 -14.52
CA PHE A 37 17.37 -12.32 -14.69
C PHE A 37 16.71 -13.49 -13.93
N LEU A 38 17.45 -14.23 -13.10
CA LEU A 38 17.00 -15.47 -12.46
C LEU A 38 17.25 -15.51 -10.95
N ASP A 39 17.30 -14.36 -10.29
CA ASP A 39 17.48 -14.31 -8.83
C ASP A 39 16.15 -14.23 -8.09
N PHE A 40 16.08 -14.95 -6.95
CA PHE A 40 14.95 -14.97 -6.01
C PHE A 40 14.50 -13.55 -5.57
N GLY A 41 15.39 -12.56 -5.70
CA GLY A 41 15.12 -11.14 -5.44
C GLY A 41 14.02 -10.54 -6.31
N ILE A 42 13.84 -11.01 -7.54
CA ILE A 42 12.78 -10.52 -8.46
C ILE A 42 11.40 -10.85 -7.91
N LEU A 43 11.27 -12.09 -7.42
CA LEU A 43 10.03 -12.58 -6.86
C LEU A 43 9.68 -11.78 -5.59
N LEU A 44 10.68 -11.45 -4.78
CA LEU A 44 10.53 -10.59 -3.61
C LEU A 44 10.19 -9.14 -3.98
N ASP A 45 10.77 -8.57 -5.03
CA ASP A 45 10.44 -7.21 -5.50
C ASP A 45 9.02 -7.12 -6.03
N ILE A 46 8.61 -8.09 -6.87
CA ILE A 46 7.23 -8.18 -7.36
C ILE A 46 6.27 -8.32 -6.19
N LEU A 47 6.57 -9.21 -5.22
CA LEU A 47 5.75 -9.40 -4.03
C LEU A 47 5.67 -8.12 -3.19
N SER A 48 6.78 -7.40 -3.04
CA SER A 48 6.84 -6.12 -2.32
C SER A 48 5.94 -5.07 -2.97
N ILE A 49 5.99 -4.93 -4.29
CA ILE A 49 5.12 -4.02 -5.06
C ILE A 49 3.66 -4.44 -4.90
N LEU A 50 3.36 -5.73 -5.02
CA LEU A 50 1.99 -6.26 -4.97
C LEU A 50 1.36 -6.04 -3.58
N VAL A 51 2.12 -6.27 -2.51
CA VAL A 51 1.70 -5.96 -1.14
C VAL A 51 1.50 -4.45 -0.96
N GLY A 52 2.42 -3.62 -1.45
CA GLY A 52 2.30 -2.17 -1.39
C GLY A 52 1.06 -1.63 -2.10
N VAL A 53 0.77 -2.13 -3.31
CA VAL A 53 -0.43 -1.80 -4.08
C VAL A 53 -1.70 -2.27 -3.36
N LEU A 54 -1.73 -3.48 -2.82
CA LEU A 54 -2.85 -3.97 -2.02
C LEU A 54 -3.13 -3.07 -0.81
N PHE A 55 -2.09 -2.61 -0.11
CA PHE A 55 -2.22 -1.66 0.98
C PHE A 55 -2.79 -0.32 0.51
N LEU A 56 -2.34 0.19 -0.64
CA LEU A 56 -2.84 1.42 -1.23
C LEU A 56 -4.31 1.31 -1.64
N VAL A 57 -4.67 0.22 -2.35
CA VAL A 57 -6.04 -0.07 -2.77
C VAL A 57 -6.96 -0.23 -1.55
N LYS A 58 -6.51 -0.94 -0.51
CA LYS A 58 -7.26 -1.08 0.75
C LYS A 58 -7.44 0.26 1.47
N TYR A 59 -6.42 1.11 1.47
CA TYR A 59 -6.50 2.48 2.00
C TYR A 59 -7.51 3.32 1.23
N PHE A 60 -7.46 3.32 -0.11
CA PHE A 60 -8.42 4.06 -0.94
C PHE A 60 -9.84 3.51 -0.83
N ASN A 61 -10.02 2.20 -0.70
CA ASN A 61 -11.33 1.58 -0.47
C ASN A 61 -11.89 1.90 0.93
N GLU A 62 -11.07 1.92 1.98
CA GLU A 62 -11.50 2.41 3.30
C GLU A 62 -11.85 3.90 3.27
N SER A 63 -11.08 4.71 2.52
CA SER A 63 -11.36 6.13 2.34
C SER A 63 -12.66 6.39 1.56
N LYS A 64 -12.99 5.57 0.56
CA LYS A 64 -14.25 5.65 -0.18
C LYS A 64 -15.44 5.07 0.61
N GLY A 65 -15.22 4.00 1.39
CA GLY A 65 -16.21 3.40 2.28
C GLY A 65 -16.64 4.31 3.44
N GLY A 66 -15.78 5.25 3.85
CA GLY A 66 -16.12 6.31 4.80
C GLY A 66 -17.12 7.35 4.26
N PHE A 67 -17.32 7.43 2.94
CA PHE A 67 -18.30 8.33 2.32
C PHE A 67 -19.70 7.72 2.24
N LYS A 68 -19.84 6.39 2.38
CA LYS A 68 -21.14 5.68 2.28
C LYS A 68 -21.80 5.38 3.64
N LYS A 69 -21.27 5.92 4.74
CA LYS A 69 -21.86 5.77 6.10
C LYS A 69 -22.40 7.09 6.70
N ASN A 70 -22.48 8.16 5.91
CA ASN A 70 -23.05 9.44 6.34
C ASN A 70 -24.22 9.88 5.45
N THR A 71 -24.95 8.96 4.85
CA THR A 71 -26.31 9.28 4.38
C THR A 71 -27.22 9.07 5.60
N PRO A 72 -27.70 10.12 6.27
CA PRO A 72 -28.88 9.95 7.11
C PRO A 72 -29.98 9.47 6.14
N LEU A 73 -30.50 8.27 6.37
CA LEU A 73 -31.84 7.95 5.89
C LEU A 73 -32.75 9.00 6.51
N LYS A 74 -33.05 10.03 5.71
CA LYS A 74 -34.16 10.93 5.97
C LYS A 74 -35.44 10.14 5.72
N GLU A 75 -36.25 10.15 6.77
CA GLU A 75 -37.72 10.01 6.82
C GLU A 75 -38.32 8.67 6.39
#